data_AF-A0A9E7KXE9-F1
#
_entry.id   AF-A0A9E7KXE9-F1
#
_cell.length_a   1.000
_cell.length_b   1.000
_cell.length_c   1.000
_cell.angle_alpha   90.00
_cell.angle_beta   90.00
_cell.angle_gamma   90.00
#
_symmetry.space_group_name_H-M   'P 1'
#
loop_
_entity.id
_entity.type
_entity.pdbx_description
1 polymer ?
#
loop_
_entity_poly.entity_id
_entity_poly.type
_entity_poly.pdbx_seq_one_letter_code
_entity_poly.pdbx_strand_id
1 'polypeptide(L)'
;MDLYGQSSSWMGFLGGMIKPVVSTAVVAMAVILSFSQKLGLEGEMVHATARSFLQLSVVGFVLQFIFAQKNAGWVLLAYLFMVSVAGYTAGRRAAHVPRGKWIAGASILIGTTATMFLPIALDVLPFTPQFFIPVSGMMVGHAMAVTGVTMKQLHEDIKAQKNLVALEKFLRSARVMNGTTPCEQVEAALALGATPRQATMQQATRSLVVALSPDLDSVKTVGLITLPGTMTGLIMGGASPMEAIQLQIVITNMLVGACVMSSILSTYLCLPVFFTKAYQLDHHVLAAAN
;
A
#
# COMPACT_ATOMS: atom_id res chain seq x y z
N MET A 1 -7.83 -22.25 -30.29
CA MET A 1 -8.49 -22.74 -29.07
C MET A 1 -7.87 -24.08 -28.76
N ASP A 2 -6.99 -24.11 -27.75
CA ASP A 2 -6.48 -25.29 -27.01
C ASP A 2 -5.36 -24.78 -26.09
N LEU A 3 -5.73 -23.98 -25.09
CA LEU A 3 -4.80 -23.26 -24.22
C LEU A 3 -4.64 -23.86 -22.82
N TYR A 4 -5.32 -24.95 -22.50
CA TYR A 4 -5.29 -25.55 -21.17
C TYR A 4 -5.30 -27.08 -21.26
N GLY A 5 -4.24 -27.63 -21.87
CA GLY A 5 -3.92 -29.05 -21.75
C GLY A 5 -3.59 -29.38 -20.30
N GLN A 6 -4.61 -29.87 -19.60
CA GLN A 6 -4.58 -30.27 -18.21
C GLN A 6 -3.62 -31.46 -18.05
N SER A 7 -2.41 -31.21 -17.55
CA SER A 7 -1.70 -32.20 -16.76
C SER A 7 -1.46 -31.59 -15.39
N SER A 8 -1.92 -32.27 -14.33
CA SER A 8 -1.61 -31.95 -12.93
C SER A 8 -0.13 -32.19 -12.58
N SER A 9 0.73 -32.26 -13.60
CA SER A 9 2.15 -32.54 -13.48
C SER A 9 2.94 -31.24 -13.47
N TRP A 10 4.05 -31.22 -12.73
CA TRP A 10 5.03 -30.12 -12.73
C TRP A 10 5.49 -29.73 -14.15
N MET A 11 5.47 -30.66 -15.10
CA MET A 11 5.80 -30.42 -16.50
C MET A 11 4.75 -29.58 -17.23
N GLY A 12 3.46 -29.73 -16.92
CA GLY A 12 2.38 -28.91 -17.46
C GLY A 12 2.47 -27.45 -17.00
N PHE A 13 2.81 -27.24 -15.73
CA PHE A 13 3.06 -25.90 -15.19
C PHE A 13 4.25 -25.23 -15.88
N LEU A 14 5.39 -25.93 -15.99
CA LEU A 14 6.59 -25.41 -16.67
C LEU A 14 6.34 -25.08 -18.15
N GLY A 15 5.57 -25.92 -18.86
CA GLY A 15 5.16 -25.63 -20.24
C GLY A 15 4.28 -24.38 -20.37
N GLY A 16 3.41 -24.13 -19.38
CA GLY A 16 2.58 -22.92 -19.32
C GLY A 16 3.38 -21.62 -19.15
N MET A 17 4.56 -21.69 -18.53
CA MET A 17 5.40 -20.52 -18.26
C MET A 17 6.16 -20.00 -19.49
N ILE A 18 6.22 -20.74 -20.60
CA ILE A 18 6.95 -20.34 -21.82
C ILE A 18 6.41 -19.02 -22.38
N LYS A 19 5.08 -18.86 -22.43
CA LYS A 19 4.43 -17.64 -23.00
C LYS A 19 4.73 -16.38 -22.17
N PRO A 20 4.58 -16.39 -20.83
CA PRO A 20 5.06 -15.30 -19.98
C PRO A 20 6.53 -14.95 -20.18
N VAL A 21 7.42 -15.95 -20.32
CA VAL A 21 8.86 -15.70 -20.53
C VAL A 21 9.10 -14.94 -21.83
N VAL A 22 8.45 -15.30 -22.93
CA VAL A 22 8.59 -14.56 -24.20
C VAL A 22 8.12 -13.11 -24.05
N SER A 23 7.05 -12.86 -23.29
CA SER A 23 6.55 -11.51 -23.02
C SER A 23 7.56 -10.61 -22.27
N THR A 24 8.47 -11.19 -21.48
CA THR A 24 9.52 -10.42 -20.80
C THR A 24 10.48 -9.71 -21.77
N ALA A 25 10.47 -10.06 -23.06
CA ALA A 25 11.20 -9.32 -24.10
C ALA A 25 10.81 -7.83 -24.17
N VAL A 26 9.56 -7.48 -23.83
CA VAL A 26 9.11 -6.07 -23.76
C VAL A 26 9.85 -5.32 -22.64
N VAL A 27 10.10 -5.98 -21.51
CA VAL A 27 10.90 -5.41 -20.42
C VAL A 27 12.37 -5.29 -20.85
N ALA A 28 12.90 -6.28 -21.57
CA ALA A 28 14.26 -6.20 -22.10
C ALA A 28 14.43 -4.98 -23.03
N MET A 29 13.43 -4.67 -23.86
CA MET A 29 13.40 -3.45 -24.67
C MET A 29 13.45 -2.18 -23.79
N ALA A 30 12.66 -2.12 -22.72
CA ALA A 30 12.67 -0.99 -21.79
C ALA A 30 14.04 -0.84 -21.08
N VAL A 31 14.69 -1.95 -20.73
CA VAL A 31 16.04 -1.95 -20.15
C VAL A 31 17.07 -1.40 -21.14
N ILE A 32 17.00 -1.79 -22.42
CA ILE A 32 17.89 -1.28 -23.47
C ILE A 32 17.70 0.23 -23.67
N LEU A 33 16.46 0.72 -23.67
CA LEU A 33 16.15 2.15 -23.74
C LEU A 33 16.59 2.92 -22.48
N SER A 34 16.64 2.25 -21.34
CA SER A 34 17.14 2.84 -20.09
C SER A 34 18.66 3.02 -20.12
N PHE A 35 19.39 2.03 -20.68
CA PHE A 35 20.82 2.15 -20.93
C PHE A 35 21.15 3.31 -21.88
N SER A 36 20.37 3.51 -22.94
CA SER A 36 20.62 4.60 -23.89
C SER A 36 20.41 5.99 -23.26
N GLN A 37 19.53 6.08 -22.26
CA GLN A 37 19.25 7.31 -21.52
C GLN A 37 20.06 7.46 -20.21
N LYS A 38 20.91 6.49 -19.86
CA LYS A 38 21.73 6.47 -18.62
C LYS A 38 20.92 6.71 -17.35
N LEU A 39 19.76 6.07 -17.25
CA LEU A 39 18.87 6.25 -16.09
C LEU A 39 19.40 5.58 -14.82
N GLY A 40 20.34 4.62 -14.93
CA GLY A 40 20.93 3.94 -13.76
C GLY A 40 19.96 3.00 -13.04
N LEU A 41 18.82 2.70 -13.65
CA LEU A 41 17.76 1.84 -13.11
C LEU A 41 17.80 0.42 -13.68
N GLU A 42 18.79 0.09 -14.52
CA GLU A 42 18.77 -1.13 -15.33
C GLU A 42 18.82 -2.38 -14.44
N GLY A 43 19.72 -2.37 -13.44
CA GLY A 43 19.82 -3.44 -12.45
C GLY A 43 18.57 -3.58 -11.59
N GLU A 44 17.95 -2.46 -11.19
CA GLU A 44 16.71 -2.48 -10.41
C GLU A 44 15.54 -3.04 -11.20
N MET A 45 15.38 -2.65 -12.47
CA MET A 45 14.33 -3.18 -13.34
C MET A 45 14.49 -4.67 -13.57
N VAL A 46 15.69 -5.14 -13.92
CA VAL A 46 15.95 -6.57 -14.14
C VAL A 46 15.68 -7.37 -12.85
N HIS A 47 16.16 -6.89 -11.70
CA HIS A 47 15.90 -7.54 -10.42
C HIS A 47 14.40 -7.55 -10.08
N ALA A 48 13.68 -6.45 -10.28
CA ALA A 48 12.26 -6.35 -10.01
C ALA A 48 11.43 -7.30 -10.89
N THR A 49 11.75 -7.38 -12.19
CA THR A 49 11.07 -8.27 -13.13
C THR A 49 11.37 -9.74 -12.86
N ALA A 50 12.63 -10.10 -12.62
CA ALA A 50 12.99 -11.47 -12.28
C ALA A 50 12.32 -11.91 -10.97
N ARG A 51 12.34 -11.04 -9.96
CA ARG A 51 11.68 -11.28 -8.68
C ARG A 51 10.17 -11.42 -8.83
N SER A 52 9.50 -10.52 -9.56
CA SER A 52 8.04 -10.58 -9.73
C SER A 52 7.61 -11.82 -10.51
N PHE A 53 8.38 -12.21 -11.53
CA PHE A 53 8.15 -13.43 -12.29
C PHE A 53 8.24 -14.68 -11.40
N LEU A 54 9.32 -14.79 -10.61
CA LEU A 54 9.48 -15.91 -9.67
C LEU A 54 8.35 -15.93 -8.64
N GLN A 55 8.03 -14.78 -8.06
CA GLN A 55 6.98 -14.65 -7.05
C GLN A 55 5.60 -15.04 -7.59
N LEU A 56 5.21 -14.55 -8.78
CA LEU A 56 3.94 -14.90 -9.41
C LEU A 56 3.86 -16.38 -9.76
N SER A 57 4.97 -16.98 -10.22
CA SER A 57 5.05 -18.42 -10.50
C SER A 57 4.81 -19.25 -9.25
N VAL A 58 5.49 -18.90 -8.15
CA VAL A 58 5.34 -19.59 -6.86
C VAL A 58 3.91 -19.41 -6.32
N VAL A 59 3.37 -18.20 -6.35
CA VAL A 59 2.00 -17.92 -5.89
C VAL A 59 0.98 -18.70 -6.72
N GLY A 60 1.12 -18.76 -8.04
CA GLY A 60 0.24 -19.54 -8.91
C GLY A 60 0.21 -21.03 -8.53
N PHE A 61 1.38 -21.61 -8.24
CA PHE A 61 1.47 -22.99 -7.75
C PHE A 61 0.82 -23.17 -6.37
N VAL A 62 1.09 -22.27 -5.42
CA VAL A 62 0.50 -22.32 -4.07
C VAL A 62 -1.03 -22.19 -4.13
N LEU A 63 -1.57 -21.33 -4.99
CA LEU A 63 -3.02 -21.14 -5.13
C LEU A 63 -3.71 -22.41 -5.66
N GLN A 64 -3.10 -23.16 -6.58
CA GLN A 64 -3.67 -24.44 -7.02
C GLN A 64 -3.83 -25.42 -5.85
N PHE A 65 -2.83 -25.48 -4.96
CA PHE A 65 -2.91 -26.31 -3.75
C PHE A 65 -3.99 -25.82 -2.78
N ILE A 66 -4.07 -24.51 -2.54
CA ILE A 66 -5.07 -23.93 -1.64
C ILE A 66 -6.48 -24.18 -2.16
N PHE A 67 -6.72 -24.03 -3.47
CA PHE A 67 -8.04 -24.25 -4.07
C PHE A 67 -8.46 -25.73 -4.12
N ALA A 68 -7.51 -26.66 -4.11
CA ALA A 68 -7.82 -28.09 -4.00
C ALA A 68 -8.31 -28.49 -2.60
N GLN A 69 -8.00 -27.71 -1.57
CA GLN A 69 -8.36 -27.98 -0.18
C GLN A 69 -9.60 -27.16 0.23
N LYS A 70 -10.67 -27.81 0.70
CA LYS A 70 -11.92 -27.13 1.17
C LYS A 70 -11.81 -26.51 2.58
N ASN A 71 -10.59 -26.34 3.11
CA ASN A 71 -10.38 -25.92 4.49
C ASN A 71 -10.12 -24.40 4.58
N ALA A 72 -10.97 -23.68 5.34
CA ALA A 72 -10.86 -22.24 5.58
C ALA A 72 -9.54 -21.84 6.27
N GLY A 73 -8.88 -22.75 6.98
CA GLY A 73 -7.59 -22.49 7.63
C GLY A 73 -6.48 -22.05 6.66
N TRP A 74 -6.46 -22.61 5.44
CA TRP A 74 -5.46 -22.22 4.42
C TRP A 74 -5.70 -20.81 3.87
N VAL A 75 -6.97 -20.42 3.74
CA VAL A 75 -7.34 -19.05 3.32
C VAL A 75 -6.90 -18.04 4.37
N LEU A 76 -7.17 -18.32 5.64
CA LEU A 76 -6.74 -17.46 6.75
C LEU A 76 -5.21 -17.35 6.83
N LEU A 77 -4.50 -18.47 6.68
CA LEU A 77 -3.04 -18.49 6.69
C LEU A 77 -2.46 -17.65 5.53
N ALA A 78 -2.98 -17.82 4.32
CA ALA A 78 -2.58 -17.03 3.16
C ALA A 78 -2.84 -15.53 3.38
N TYR A 79 -4.01 -15.17 3.93
CA TYR A 79 -4.34 -13.80 4.26
C TYR A 79 -3.40 -13.18 5.31
N LEU A 80 -3.13 -13.90 6.41
CA LEU A 80 -2.18 -13.44 7.44
C LEU A 80 -0.76 -13.31 6.90
N PHE A 81 -0.33 -14.21 6.01
CA PHE A 81 0.95 -14.10 5.33
C PHE A 81 1.03 -12.84 4.47
N MET A 82 0.01 -12.55 3.66
CA MET A 82 -0.06 -11.33 2.85
C MET A 82 -0.01 -10.07 3.72
N VAL A 83 -0.80 -10.01 4.80
CA VAL A 83 -0.82 -8.86 5.73
C VAL A 83 0.53 -8.68 6.42
N SER A 84 1.22 -9.76 6.77
CA SER A 84 2.55 -9.70 7.39
C SER A 84 3.59 -9.12 6.44
N VAL A 85 3.60 -9.59 5.18
CA VAL A 85 4.50 -9.06 4.13
C VAL A 85 4.19 -7.60 3.83
N ALA A 86 2.90 -7.23 3.79
CA ALA A 86 2.44 -5.87 3.60
C ALA A 86 2.87 -4.93 4.74
N GLY A 87 2.63 -5.33 6.00
CA GLY A 87 3.05 -4.56 7.18
C GLY A 87 4.57 -4.38 7.24
N TYR A 88 5.33 -5.43 6.92
CA TYR A 88 6.79 -5.35 6.82
C TYR A 88 7.23 -4.37 5.72
N THR A 89 6.61 -4.43 4.54
CA THR A 89 6.97 -3.58 3.40
C THR A 89 6.57 -2.12 3.62
N ALA A 90 5.35 -1.86 4.11
CA ALA A 90 4.89 -0.53 4.47
C ALA A 90 5.75 0.09 5.58
N GLY A 91 6.06 -0.68 6.63
CA GLY A 91 6.94 -0.23 7.71
C GLY A 91 8.37 0.06 7.26
N ARG A 92 8.88 -0.66 6.25
CA ARG A 92 10.18 -0.34 5.63
C ARG A 92 10.17 0.95 4.82
N ARG A 93 9.04 1.35 4.23
CA ARG A 93 8.90 2.63 3.52
C ARG A 93 9.00 3.83 4.47
N ALA A 94 8.63 3.62 5.74
CA ALA A 94 8.77 4.58 6.83
C ALA A 94 9.87 4.13 7.81
N ALA A 95 11.07 3.83 7.30
CA ALA A 95 12.20 3.25 8.05
C ALA A 95 12.56 4.02 9.35
N HIS A 96 12.23 5.31 9.41
CA HIS A 96 12.52 6.21 10.52
C HIS A 96 11.40 6.30 11.57
N VAL A 97 10.32 5.52 11.43
CA VAL A 97 9.26 5.42 12.44
C VAL A 97 9.54 4.22 13.35
N PRO A 98 9.78 4.43 14.66
CA PRO A 98 9.97 3.35 15.62
C PRO A 98 8.76 2.43 15.61
N ARG A 99 8.99 1.11 15.56
CA ARG A 99 7.92 0.09 15.48
C ARG A 99 6.99 0.24 14.27
N GLY A 100 7.40 0.97 13.23
CA GLY A 100 6.57 1.24 12.05
C GLY A 100 6.02 -0.02 11.36
N LYS A 101 6.76 -1.13 11.38
CA LYS A 101 6.32 -2.43 10.82
C LYS A 101 5.10 -3.00 11.54
N TRP A 102 5.06 -2.90 12.87
CA TRP A 102 3.94 -3.40 13.68
C TRP A 102 2.73 -2.49 13.56
N ILE A 103 2.95 -1.17 13.54
CA ILE A 103 1.88 -0.18 13.37
C ILE A 103 1.22 -0.34 12.00
N ALA A 104 2.02 -0.44 10.93
CA ALA A 104 1.51 -0.67 9.58
C ALA A 104 0.81 -2.02 9.45
N GLY A 105 1.39 -3.09 10.01
CA GLY A 105 0.76 -4.42 9.99
C GLY A 105 -0.60 -4.44 10.70
N ALA A 106 -0.68 -3.85 11.90
CA ALA A 106 -1.91 -3.77 12.66
C ALA A 106 -2.97 -2.91 11.98
N SER A 107 -2.58 -1.75 11.41
CA SER A 107 -3.51 -0.87 10.73
C SER A 107 -4.07 -1.49 9.44
N ILE A 108 -3.23 -2.17 8.66
CA ILE A 108 -3.64 -2.90 7.45
C ILE A 108 -4.53 -4.08 7.82
N LEU A 109 -4.18 -4.87 8.85
CA LEU A 109 -4.99 -6.00 9.30
C LEU A 109 -6.39 -5.55 9.69
N ILE A 110 -6.48 -4.58 10.61
CA ILE A 110 -7.76 -4.10 11.14
C ILE A 110 -8.56 -3.41 10.04
N GLY A 111 -7.91 -2.53 9.24
CA GLY A 111 -8.57 -1.80 8.16
C GLY A 111 -9.14 -2.73 7.10
N THR A 112 -8.33 -3.66 6.56
CA THR A 112 -8.80 -4.58 5.53
C THR A 112 -9.80 -5.60 6.07
N THR A 113 -9.63 -6.11 7.30
CA THR A 113 -10.61 -7.02 7.93
C THR A 113 -11.95 -6.32 8.14
N ALA A 114 -11.96 -5.10 8.67
CA ALA A 114 -13.18 -4.34 8.91
C ALA A 114 -13.92 -4.05 7.60
N THR A 115 -13.21 -3.67 6.53
CA THR A 115 -13.81 -3.44 5.22
C THR A 115 -14.31 -4.73 4.56
N MET A 116 -13.61 -5.84 4.73
CA MET A 116 -13.98 -7.14 4.16
C MET A 116 -15.18 -7.77 4.87
N PHE A 117 -15.35 -7.48 6.16
CA PHE A 117 -16.43 -8.03 6.98
C PHE A 117 -17.82 -7.66 6.46
N LEU A 118 -18.03 -6.39 6.07
CA LEU A 118 -19.36 -5.90 5.70
C LEU A 118 -19.94 -6.58 4.43
N PRO A 119 -19.22 -6.69 3.30
CA PRO A 119 -19.72 -7.39 2.12
C PRO A 119 -19.96 -8.89 2.35
N ILE A 120 -19.17 -9.52 3.21
CA ILE A 120 -19.36 -10.94 3.57
C ILE A 120 -20.60 -11.10 4.44
N ALA A 121 -20.80 -10.22 5.42
CA ALA A 121 -21.96 -10.27 6.32
C ALA A 121 -23.29 -9.98 5.60
N LEU A 122 -23.24 -9.21 4.51
CA LEU A 122 -24.39 -8.86 3.67
C LEU A 122 -24.59 -9.81 2.48
N ASP A 123 -23.84 -10.93 2.40
CA ASP A 123 -23.85 -11.89 1.29
C ASP A 123 -23.66 -11.24 -0.10
N VAL A 124 -22.98 -10.09 -0.16
CA VAL A 124 -22.64 -9.40 -1.40
C VAL A 124 -21.50 -10.11 -2.12
N LEU A 125 -20.56 -10.68 -1.35
CA LEU A 125 -19.40 -11.40 -1.88
C LEU A 125 -19.34 -12.82 -1.29
N PRO A 126 -19.41 -13.88 -2.11
CA PRO A 126 -19.37 -15.24 -1.61
C PRO A 126 -18.01 -15.55 -1.01
N PHE A 127 -18.00 -16.11 0.20
CA PHE A 127 -16.78 -16.51 0.90
C PHE A 127 -16.17 -17.79 0.30
N THR A 128 -15.69 -17.70 -0.94
CA THR A 128 -14.90 -18.77 -1.57
C THR A 128 -13.43 -18.34 -1.71
N PRO A 129 -12.48 -19.29 -1.66
CA PRO A 129 -11.05 -18.98 -1.78
C PRO A 129 -10.71 -18.20 -3.07
N GLN A 130 -11.44 -18.45 -4.15
CA GLN A 130 -11.23 -17.87 -5.47
C GLN A 130 -11.56 -16.37 -5.52
N PHE A 131 -12.51 -15.89 -4.72
CA PHE A 131 -12.80 -14.46 -4.59
C PHE A 131 -12.05 -13.84 -3.41
N PHE A 132 -12.03 -14.51 -2.26
CA PHE A 132 -11.46 -13.94 -1.04
C PHE A 132 -9.97 -13.65 -1.17
N ILE A 133 -9.16 -14.59 -1.68
CA ILE A 133 -7.71 -14.43 -1.74
C ILE A 133 -7.29 -13.29 -2.69
N PRO A 134 -7.80 -13.22 -3.94
CA PRO A 134 -7.45 -12.10 -4.82
C PRO A 134 -7.96 -10.76 -4.31
N VAL A 135 -9.20 -10.68 -3.81
CA VAL A 135 -9.77 -9.41 -3.32
C VAL A 135 -9.04 -8.91 -2.09
N SER A 136 -8.78 -9.79 -1.12
CA SER A 136 -7.97 -9.43 0.05
C SER A 136 -6.54 -9.06 -0.33
N GLY A 137 -5.92 -9.76 -1.28
CA GLY A 137 -4.58 -9.43 -1.80
C GLY A 137 -4.52 -8.03 -2.43
N MET A 138 -5.53 -7.64 -3.22
CA MET A 138 -5.63 -6.29 -3.76
C MET A 138 -5.83 -5.25 -2.64
N MET A 139 -6.75 -5.49 -1.71
CA MET A 139 -6.99 -4.58 -0.57
C MET A 139 -5.72 -4.37 0.27
N VAL A 140 -5.02 -5.45 0.61
CA VAL A 140 -3.79 -5.42 1.39
C VAL A 140 -2.67 -4.69 0.63
N GLY A 141 -2.55 -4.91 -0.68
CA GLY A 141 -1.56 -4.24 -1.53
C GLY A 141 -1.77 -2.73 -1.64
N HIS A 142 -3.01 -2.30 -1.89
CA HIS A 142 -3.37 -0.89 -1.93
C HIS A 142 -3.21 -0.23 -0.55
N ALA A 143 -3.71 -0.87 0.51
CA ALA A 143 -3.56 -0.39 1.88
C ALA A 143 -2.08 -0.27 2.30
N MET A 144 -1.22 -1.22 1.92
CA MET A 144 0.24 -1.15 2.10
C MET A 144 0.84 0.08 1.44
N ALA A 145 0.43 0.36 0.19
CA ALA A 145 0.97 1.46 -0.58
C ALA A 145 0.61 2.80 0.08
N VAL A 146 -0.68 3.02 0.37
CA VAL A 146 -1.19 4.23 1.01
C VAL A 146 -0.59 4.39 2.41
N THR A 147 -0.69 3.37 3.27
CA THR A 147 -0.18 3.42 4.65
C THR A 147 1.31 3.75 4.69
N GLY A 148 2.11 3.12 3.83
CA GLY A 148 3.55 3.37 3.76
C GLY A 148 3.88 4.81 3.36
N VAL A 149 3.11 5.39 2.43
CA VAL A 149 3.26 6.80 2.03
C VAL A 149 2.76 7.74 3.14
N THR A 150 1.62 7.46 3.78
CA THR A 150 1.09 8.27 4.89
C THR A 150 2.09 8.37 6.04
N MET A 151 2.64 7.24 6.48
CA MET A 151 3.62 7.22 7.57
C MET A 151 4.91 7.93 7.21
N LYS A 152 5.39 7.76 5.97
CA LYS A 152 6.58 8.46 5.47
C LYS A 152 6.33 9.97 5.42
N GLN A 153 5.23 10.41 4.82
CA GLN A 153 4.90 11.82 4.68
C GLN A 153 4.69 12.49 6.05
N LEU A 154 4.04 11.80 6.99
CA LEU A 154 3.84 12.30 8.34
C LEU A 154 5.17 12.49 9.07
N HIS A 155 6.09 11.54 8.93
CA HIS A 155 7.43 11.66 9.48
C HIS A 155 8.19 12.85 8.86
N GLU A 156 8.19 12.97 7.53
CA GLU A 156 8.87 14.07 6.84
C GLU A 156 8.26 15.43 7.18
N ASP A 157 6.94 15.55 7.29
CA ASP A 157 6.28 16.79 7.68
C ASP A 157 6.63 17.20 9.12
N ILE A 158 6.72 16.24 10.06
CA ILE A 158 7.15 16.50 11.44
C ILE A 158 8.66 16.80 11.51
N LYS A 159 9.49 16.13 10.70
CA LYS A 159 10.95 16.34 10.65
C LYS A 159 11.31 17.67 10.00
N ALA A 160 10.63 18.05 8.93
CA ALA A 160 10.82 19.33 8.23
C ALA A 160 10.59 20.53 9.16
N GLN A 161 9.71 20.38 10.17
CA GLN A 161 9.51 21.40 11.20
C GLN A 161 10.79 21.68 12.02
N LYS A 162 11.66 20.69 12.24
CA LYS A 162 12.90 20.86 13.01
C LYS A 162 13.97 21.67 12.26
N ASN A 163 14.16 21.40 10.96
CA ASN A 163 15.24 22.01 10.19
C ASN A 163 15.01 23.51 9.90
N LEU A 164 13.73 23.93 9.84
CA LEU A 164 13.37 25.33 9.64
C LEU A 164 13.46 26.16 10.93
N VAL A 165 13.21 25.61 12.12
CA VAL A 165 13.33 26.36 13.39
C VAL A 165 14.78 26.75 13.70
N ALA A 166 15.77 25.94 13.32
CA ALA A 166 17.19 26.26 13.52
C ALA A 166 17.69 27.38 12.58
N LEU A 167 17.23 27.40 11.32
CA LEU A 167 17.62 28.40 10.33
C LEU A 167 16.79 29.69 10.44
N GLU A 168 15.48 29.59 10.75
CA GLU A 168 14.62 30.77 10.97
C GLU A 168 14.96 31.50 12.26
N LYS A 169 15.40 30.86 13.36
CA LYS A 169 15.93 31.60 14.52
C LYS A 169 17.13 32.47 14.16
N PHE A 170 17.97 32.01 13.23
CA PHE A 170 19.13 32.76 12.74
C PHE A 170 18.72 33.88 11.77
N LEU A 171 17.75 33.62 10.88
CA LEU A 171 17.27 34.60 9.88
C LEU A 171 16.25 35.61 10.43
N ARG A 172 15.46 35.27 11.47
CA ARG A 172 14.48 36.17 12.13
C ARG A 172 15.14 37.26 12.98
N SER A 173 16.40 37.10 13.39
CA SER A 173 17.18 38.22 13.95
C SER A 173 17.41 39.35 12.94
N ALA A 174 17.14 39.13 11.64
CA ALA A 174 17.43 40.08 10.58
C ALA A 174 16.21 40.51 9.72
N ARG A 175 15.02 39.90 9.82
CA ARG A 175 13.84 40.35 9.03
C ARG A 175 12.49 39.94 9.63
N VAL A 176 11.62 40.94 9.81
CA VAL A 176 10.18 40.80 10.04
C VAL A 176 9.55 40.18 8.79
N MET A 177 9.14 38.91 8.85
CA MET A 177 8.28 38.30 7.84
C MET A 177 6.97 37.90 8.49
N ASN A 178 5.89 38.56 8.06
CA ASN A 178 4.51 38.17 8.31
C ASN A 178 4.17 36.97 7.41
N GLY A 179 4.29 35.78 7.98
CA GLY A 179 3.82 34.54 7.39
C GLY A 179 3.93 33.43 8.43
N THR A 180 2.81 32.94 8.94
CA THR A 180 2.76 31.83 9.90
C THR A 180 3.18 30.54 9.21
N THR A 181 4.47 30.20 9.30
CA THR A 181 4.99 28.90 8.87
C THR A 181 4.45 27.80 9.80
N PRO A 182 4.29 26.55 9.33
CA PRO A 182 3.84 25.42 10.17
C PRO A 182 4.77 25.12 11.38
N CYS A 183 5.95 25.75 11.40
CA CYS A 183 7.04 25.59 12.36
C CYS A 183 6.69 26.05 13.78
N GLU A 184 5.94 27.13 13.93
CA GLU A 184 5.49 27.59 15.26
C GLU A 184 4.29 26.79 15.75
N GLN A 185 3.48 26.19 14.87
CA GLN A 185 2.16 25.73 15.27
C GLN A 185 2.19 24.49 16.17
N VAL A 186 3.07 23.51 15.95
CA VAL A 186 3.09 22.30 16.81
C VAL A 186 3.70 22.60 18.17
N GLU A 187 4.91 23.17 18.22
CA GLU A 187 5.59 23.47 19.49
C GLU A 187 4.92 24.64 20.24
N ALA A 188 4.45 25.69 19.55
CA ALA A 188 3.68 26.74 20.21
C ALA A 188 2.30 26.25 20.65
N ALA A 189 1.61 25.40 19.88
CA ALA A 189 0.36 24.81 20.37
C ALA A 189 0.62 23.95 21.61
N LEU A 190 1.66 23.11 21.63
CA LEU A 190 2.04 22.33 22.82
C LEU A 190 2.41 23.25 23.99
N ALA A 191 3.15 24.34 23.76
CA ALA A 191 3.49 25.34 24.78
C ALA A 191 2.27 26.12 25.30
N LEU A 192 1.23 26.29 24.45
CA LEU A 192 -0.08 26.83 24.80
C LEU A 192 -1.02 25.77 25.43
N GLY A 193 -0.52 24.55 25.69
CA GLY A 193 -1.27 23.48 26.34
C GLY A 193 -2.14 22.62 25.41
N ALA A 194 -1.99 22.74 24.09
CA ALA A 194 -2.68 21.88 23.14
C ALA A 194 -2.21 20.44 23.27
N THR A 195 -3.10 19.49 23.01
CA THR A 195 -2.76 18.08 22.98
C THR A 195 -1.92 17.74 21.74
N PRO A 196 -1.07 16.70 21.78
CA PRO A 196 -0.31 16.26 20.60
C PRO A 196 -1.18 16.04 19.37
N ARG A 197 -2.39 15.49 19.56
CA ARG A 197 -3.37 15.26 18.50
C ARG A 197 -3.84 16.56 17.84
N GLN A 198 -4.08 17.61 18.63
CA GLN A 198 -4.48 18.93 18.10
C GLN A 198 -3.32 19.60 17.37
N ALA A 199 -2.12 19.50 17.93
CA ALA A 199 -0.91 20.09 17.35
C ALA A 199 -0.58 19.49 15.97
N THR A 200 -0.75 18.17 15.80
CA THR A 200 -0.38 17.46 14.56
C THR A 200 -1.51 17.25 13.56
N MET A 201 -2.73 17.76 13.83
CA MET A 201 -3.91 17.43 13.02
C MET A 201 -3.78 17.90 11.56
N GLN A 202 -3.16 19.06 11.35
CA GLN A 202 -2.95 19.62 10.02
C GLN A 202 -1.96 18.76 9.21
N GLN A 203 -0.88 18.30 9.84
CA GLN A 203 0.15 17.44 9.26
C GLN A 203 -0.41 16.05 8.95
N ALA A 204 -1.19 15.49 9.88
CA ALA A 204 -1.92 14.23 9.70
C ALA A 204 -2.86 14.30 8.50
N THR A 205 -3.67 15.36 8.40
CA THR A 205 -4.60 15.57 7.29
C THR A 205 -3.85 15.70 5.95
N ARG A 206 -2.80 16.52 5.90
CA ARG A 206 -1.99 16.70 4.70
C ARG A 206 -1.35 15.38 4.24
N SER A 207 -0.79 14.62 5.18
CA SER A 207 -0.15 13.33 4.89
C SER A 207 -1.14 12.30 4.36
N LEU A 208 -2.37 12.28 4.90
CA LEU A 208 -3.45 11.42 4.40
C LEU A 208 -3.87 11.82 2.98
N VAL A 209 -4.06 13.11 2.71
CA VAL A 209 -4.43 13.60 1.37
C VAL A 209 -3.36 13.22 0.35
N VAL A 210 -2.08 13.49 0.63
CA VAL A 210 -0.97 13.15 -0.26
C VAL A 210 -0.90 11.65 -0.55
N ALA A 211 -1.15 10.81 0.46
CA ALA A 211 -1.10 9.36 0.30
C ALA A 211 -2.32 8.77 -0.45
N LEU A 212 -3.50 9.35 -0.25
CA LEU A 212 -4.76 8.84 -0.83
C LEU A 212 -5.02 9.37 -2.25
N SER A 213 -4.49 10.53 -2.61
CA SER A 213 -4.73 11.16 -3.92
C SER A 213 -4.50 10.22 -5.11
N PRO A 214 -3.34 9.53 -5.24
CA PRO A 214 -3.09 8.66 -6.40
C PRO A 214 -4.08 7.50 -6.52
N ASP A 215 -4.50 6.94 -5.38
CA ASP A 215 -5.47 5.84 -5.33
C ASP A 215 -6.86 6.31 -5.78
N LEU A 216 -7.30 7.46 -5.27
CA LEU A 216 -8.56 8.09 -5.68
C LEU A 216 -8.55 8.53 -7.14
N ASP A 217 -7.43 9.03 -7.64
CA ASP A 217 -7.29 9.42 -9.05
C ASP A 217 -7.36 8.19 -9.96
N SER A 218 -6.76 7.06 -9.55
CA SER A 218 -6.95 5.79 -10.27
C SER A 218 -8.43 5.40 -10.31
N VAL A 219 -9.16 5.49 -9.20
CA VAL A 219 -10.59 5.13 -9.14
C VAL A 219 -11.45 6.00 -10.06
N LYS A 220 -11.20 7.30 -10.15
CA LYS A 220 -11.92 8.21 -11.07
C LYS A 220 -11.80 7.81 -12.55
N THR A 221 -10.74 7.09 -12.89
CA THR A 221 -10.42 6.69 -14.28
C THR A 221 -10.90 5.28 -14.64
N VAL A 222 -11.35 4.50 -13.65
CA VAL A 222 -11.85 3.13 -13.85
C VAL A 222 -13.09 3.15 -14.73
N GLY A 223 -13.07 2.32 -15.78
CA GLY A 223 -14.18 2.20 -16.73
C GLY A 223 -14.22 3.25 -17.84
N LEU A 224 -13.43 4.34 -17.73
CA LEU A 224 -13.29 5.34 -18.80
C LEU A 224 -12.04 5.08 -19.66
N ILE A 225 -10.88 4.95 -19.02
CA ILE A 225 -9.60 4.71 -19.71
C ILE A 225 -8.97 3.37 -19.31
N THR A 226 -9.23 2.92 -18.09
CA THR A 226 -8.62 1.69 -17.55
C THR A 226 -9.72 0.68 -17.27
N LEU A 227 -9.64 -0.47 -17.94
CA LEU A 227 -10.42 -1.65 -17.58
C LEU A 227 -9.63 -2.44 -16.54
N PRO A 228 -10.15 -2.62 -15.31
CA PRO A 228 -9.44 -3.35 -14.27
C PRO A 228 -9.18 -4.81 -14.69
N GLY A 229 -8.01 -5.33 -14.32
CA GLY A 229 -7.57 -6.65 -14.76
C GLY A 229 -8.50 -7.80 -14.36
N THR A 230 -9.17 -7.71 -13.21
CA THR A 230 -10.19 -8.67 -12.77
C THR A 230 -11.42 -8.66 -13.68
N MET A 231 -11.90 -7.48 -14.07
CA MET A 231 -13.01 -7.34 -15.01
C MET A 231 -12.64 -7.89 -16.40
N THR A 232 -11.48 -7.49 -16.94
CA THR A 232 -10.98 -8.01 -18.22
C THR A 232 -10.78 -9.53 -18.17
N GLY A 233 -10.25 -10.06 -17.06
CA GLY A 233 -10.05 -11.48 -16.86
C GLY A 233 -11.35 -12.29 -16.85
N LEU A 234 -12.39 -11.79 -16.17
CA LEU A 234 -13.72 -12.41 -16.19
C LEU A 234 -14.33 -12.40 -17.60
N ILE A 235 -14.23 -11.29 -18.31
CA ILE A 235 -14.73 -11.17 -19.70
C ILE A 235 -13.97 -12.12 -20.64
N MET A 236 -12.64 -12.16 -20.56
CA MET A 236 -11.82 -13.10 -21.35
C MET A 236 -12.07 -14.57 -20.98
N GLY A 237 -12.48 -14.82 -19.72
CA GLY A 237 -12.91 -16.12 -19.22
C GLY A 237 -14.32 -16.53 -19.66
N GLY A 238 -15.04 -15.68 -20.39
CA GLY A 238 -16.38 -15.95 -20.90
C GLY A 238 -17.54 -15.57 -19.97
N ALA A 239 -17.27 -14.88 -18.86
CA ALA A 239 -18.33 -14.34 -18.00
C ALA A 239 -19.06 -13.19 -18.71
N SER A 240 -20.32 -12.93 -18.33
CA SER A 240 -21.06 -11.82 -18.92
C SER A 240 -20.44 -10.47 -18.53
N PRO A 241 -20.40 -9.46 -19.42
CA PRO A 241 -19.89 -8.14 -19.07
C PRO A 241 -20.60 -7.51 -17.87
N MET A 242 -21.90 -7.80 -17.69
CA MET A 242 -22.69 -7.28 -16.58
C MET A 242 -22.20 -7.82 -15.23
N GLU A 243 -21.97 -9.12 -15.10
CA GLU A 243 -21.43 -9.73 -13.88
C GLU A 243 -20.03 -9.20 -13.56
N ALA A 244 -19.18 -9.05 -14.58
CA ALA A 244 -17.84 -8.51 -14.42
C ALA A 244 -17.86 -7.05 -13.89
N ILE A 245 -18.78 -6.22 -14.38
CA ILE A 245 -18.95 -4.83 -13.92
C ILE A 245 -19.45 -4.79 -12.47
N GLN A 246 -20.46 -5.58 -12.12
CA GLN A 246 -21.01 -5.62 -10.77
C GLN A 246 -19.95 -6.00 -9.73
N LEU A 247 -19.19 -7.07 -9.99
CA LEU A 247 -18.08 -7.48 -9.13
C LEU A 247 -17.00 -6.38 -9.05
N GLN A 248 -16.69 -5.73 -10.18
CA GLN A 248 -15.69 -4.68 -10.19
C GLN A 248 -16.09 -3.45 -9.37
N ILE A 249 -17.36 -3.06 -9.38
CA ILE A 249 -17.87 -1.96 -8.55
C ILE A 249 -17.72 -2.30 -7.07
N VAL A 250 -18.10 -3.52 -6.67
CA VAL A 250 -17.95 -4.00 -5.28
C VAL A 250 -16.48 -3.97 -4.85
N ILE A 251 -15.58 -4.53 -5.66
CA ILE A 251 -14.14 -4.54 -5.36
C ILE A 251 -13.59 -3.12 -5.24
N THR A 252 -13.96 -2.21 -6.15
CA THR A 252 -13.46 -0.83 -6.15
C THR A 252 -13.87 -0.09 -4.86
N ASN A 253 -15.12 -0.25 -4.42
CA ASN A 253 -15.59 0.31 -3.15
C ASN A 253 -14.82 -0.27 -1.94
N MET A 254 -14.52 -1.56 -1.97
CA MET A 254 -13.74 -2.23 -0.93
C MET A 254 -12.28 -1.74 -0.88
N LEU A 255 -11.66 -1.48 -2.03
CA LEU A 255 -10.31 -0.94 -2.10
C LEU A 255 -10.24 0.45 -1.46
N VAL A 256 -11.14 1.36 -1.85
CA VAL A 256 -11.20 2.71 -1.28
C VAL A 256 -11.44 2.65 0.23
N GLY A 257 -12.40 1.84 0.67
CA GLY A 257 -12.69 1.65 2.09
C GLY A 257 -11.48 1.14 2.87
N ALA A 258 -10.78 0.13 2.34
CA ALA A 258 -9.61 -0.47 2.97
C ALA A 258 -8.44 0.52 3.08
N CYS A 259 -8.17 1.30 2.02
CA CYS A 259 -7.13 2.32 2.00
C CYS A 259 -7.38 3.41 3.04
N VAL A 260 -8.60 3.97 3.05
CA VAL A 260 -8.98 5.04 3.98
C VAL A 260 -8.95 4.54 5.42
N MET A 261 -9.53 3.38 5.71
CA MET A 261 -9.52 2.80 7.06
C MET A 261 -8.11 2.52 7.56
N SER A 262 -7.29 1.86 6.74
CA SER A 262 -5.92 1.48 7.13
C SER A 262 -5.02 2.71 7.31
N SER A 263 -5.14 3.71 6.44
CA SER A 263 -4.32 4.92 6.51
C SER A 263 -4.69 5.80 7.71
N ILE A 264 -5.99 6.02 7.98
CA ILE A 264 -6.44 6.74 9.17
C ILE A 264 -5.98 6.03 10.45
N LEU A 265 -6.17 4.71 10.54
CA LEU A 265 -5.73 3.95 11.70
C LEU A 265 -4.21 3.97 11.87
N SER A 266 -3.46 3.91 10.77
CA SER A 266 -2.00 4.03 10.80
C SER A 266 -1.56 5.38 11.34
N THR A 267 -2.22 6.47 10.95
CA THR A 267 -1.95 7.82 11.45
C THR A 267 -2.19 7.89 12.95
N TYR A 268 -3.35 7.41 13.43
CA TYR A 268 -3.65 7.41 14.86
C TYR A 268 -2.67 6.57 15.70
N LEU A 269 -2.23 5.42 15.19
CA LEU A 269 -1.27 4.56 15.87
C LEU A 269 0.18 5.09 15.77
N CYS A 270 0.50 5.84 14.73
CA CYS A 270 1.83 6.41 14.49
C CYS A 270 2.07 7.69 15.32
N LEU A 271 1.06 8.55 15.45
CA LEU A 271 1.15 9.81 16.19
C LEU A 271 1.76 9.70 17.60
N PRO A 272 1.31 8.81 18.51
CA PRO A 272 1.86 8.75 19.86
C PRO A 272 3.34 8.33 19.91
N VAL A 273 3.89 7.75 18.84
CA VAL A 273 5.30 7.34 18.78
C VAL A 273 6.25 8.54 18.71
N PHE A 274 5.78 9.67 18.18
CA PHE A 274 6.58 10.89 18.06
C PHE A 274 6.67 11.71 19.34
N PHE A 275 5.89 11.36 20.37
CA PHE A 275 5.80 12.13 21.61
C PHE A 275 6.27 11.31 22.82
N THR A 276 7.02 11.95 23.70
CA THR A 276 7.37 11.40 25.01
C THR A 276 6.16 11.46 25.95
N LYS A 277 6.19 10.69 27.07
CA LYS A 277 5.14 10.72 28.12
C LYS A 277 4.84 12.12 28.68
N ALA A 278 5.78 13.06 28.55
CA ALA A 278 5.63 14.46 28.93
C ALA A 278 5.04 15.36 27.82
N TYR A 279 4.49 14.79 26.75
CA TYR A 279 3.97 15.49 25.57
C TYR A 279 4.97 16.41 24.87
N GLN A 280 6.25 16.05 24.94
CA GLN A 280 7.33 16.69 24.19
C GLN A 280 7.66 15.86 22.95
N LEU A 281 8.14 16.52 21.89
CA LEU A 281 8.59 15.85 20.67
C LEU A 281 9.84 15.03 20.99
N ASP A 282 9.83 13.71 20.70
CA ASP A 282 10.98 12.86 21.02
C ASP A 282 12.11 13.08 20.00
N HIS A 283 13.16 13.77 20.44
CA HIS A 283 14.31 14.10 19.60
C HIS A 283 15.15 12.88 19.20
N HIS A 284 15.14 11.78 19.97
CA HIS A 284 15.88 10.57 19.61
C HIS A 284 15.21 9.85 18.42
N VAL A 285 13.89 9.83 18.40
CA VAL A 285 13.08 9.25 17.31
C VAL A 285 13.29 9.99 15.99
N LEU A 286 13.52 11.30 16.06
CA LEU A 286 13.75 12.14 14.88
C LEU A 286 15.23 12.24 14.46
N ALA A 287 16.17 11.98 15.38
CA ALA A 287 17.62 12.07 15.14
C ALA A 287 18.28 10.74 14.74
N ALA A 288 17.70 9.58 15.07
CA ALA A 288 18.21 8.24 14.71
C ALA A 288 18.13 7.90 13.20
N ALA A 289 18.01 8.93 12.35
CA ALA A 289 17.77 8.85 10.91
C ALA A 289 18.97 9.33 10.06
N ASN A 290 20.19 9.27 10.63
CA ASN A 290 21.45 9.48 9.92
C ASN A 290 22.25 8.18 9.88
#